data_AF-A0A268TLY9-F1
#
_entry.id   AF-A0A268TLY9-F1
#
_cell.length_a   1.000
_cell.length_b   1.000
_cell.length_c   1.000
_cell.angle_alpha   90.00
_cell.angle_beta   90.00
_cell.angle_gamma   90.00
#
_symmetry.space_group_name_H-M   'P 1'
#
loop_
_entity.id
_entity.type
_entity.pdbx_description
1 polymer ?
#
loop_
_entity_poly.entity_id
_entity_poly.type
_entity_poly.pdbx_seq_one_letter_code
_entity_poly.pdbx_strand_id
1 'polypeptide(L)'
;MGFFTDLIVGVANEAINNHIEKNDREDTLWTLVYIASNEHVLSKRHTRLIAEIMVDVDSSFDAWSNENEMISIYNKIGQLEGNIFDKILSFRTDREKIKIMFTYGVLLFLAMGASDIIAPINKMNLLRIKNRFRFSKAELGDCYKVVAKVCEVDMYDLAESLESMISYSDPDIRAYMNGNKQHTGEYAKTYKSIESEPEQIKYDNEYDDSSDGQSDCKEIAMMEMIGLIKNFSSSGFYAGNEVPTNKKLNAIENYFTDPTDHMWALVDSTIFGSAKNGMAIAAKGIYFKSDWMTTSARKFLSWYELANSDEDIKISKTSRSQLTLFEGCNFDLMSSDVKPKKLRDLLVGMVNIYRKYM
;
A
#
# COMPACT_ATOMS: atom_id res chain seq x y z
N MET A 1 25.11 16.20 8.44
CA MET A 1 25.52 14.79 8.60
C MET A 1 25.41 14.28 10.04
N GLY A 2 25.61 15.09 11.10
CA GLY A 2 25.41 14.61 12.48
C GLY A 2 23.95 14.42 12.95
N PHE A 3 22.97 14.83 12.14
CA PHE A 3 21.56 14.82 12.54
C PHE A 3 20.93 13.42 12.53
N PHE A 4 21.42 12.51 11.67
CA PHE A 4 20.88 11.15 11.58
C PHE A 4 21.47 10.23 12.66
N THR A 5 22.73 10.45 13.06
CA THR A 5 23.42 9.65 14.09
C THR A 5 22.87 9.88 15.49
N ASP A 6 22.52 11.12 15.84
CA ASP A 6 21.99 11.42 17.19
C ASP A 6 20.54 10.94 17.36
N LEU A 7 19.82 10.78 16.25
CA LEU A 7 18.39 10.46 16.22
C LEU A 7 18.11 8.94 16.33
N ILE A 8 18.97 8.13 15.72
CA ILE A 8 18.85 6.66 15.69
C ILE A 8 19.14 6.06 17.08
N VAL A 9 20.17 6.56 17.77
CA VAL A 9 20.72 5.97 19.01
C VAL A 9 19.80 6.12 20.24
N GLY A 10 18.79 7.00 20.22
CA GLY A 10 17.93 7.25 21.38
C GLY A 10 16.65 6.40 21.44
N VAL A 11 16.01 6.18 20.29
CA VAL A 11 14.60 5.73 20.23
C VAL A 11 14.46 4.22 20.03
N ALA A 12 15.45 3.57 19.40
CA ALA A 12 15.49 2.12 19.20
C ALA A 12 15.74 1.34 20.52
N ASN A 13 16.51 1.94 21.44
CA ASN A 13 17.11 1.25 22.58
C ASN A 13 16.10 0.66 23.59
N GLU A 14 14.92 1.26 23.79
CA GLU A 14 13.98 0.78 24.83
C GLU A 14 13.05 -0.34 24.32
N ALA A 15 12.75 -0.36 23.02
CA ALA A 15 11.86 -1.35 22.41
C ALA A 15 12.60 -2.57 21.85
N ILE A 16 13.88 -2.42 21.47
CA ILE A 16 14.61 -3.43 20.69
C ILE A 16 15.64 -4.21 21.53
N ASN A 17 16.24 -3.61 22.56
CA ASN A 17 17.43 -4.17 23.23
C ASN A 17 17.19 -5.40 24.11
N ASN A 18 15.94 -5.73 24.44
CA ASN A 18 15.68 -6.86 25.33
C ASN A 18 15.74 -8.23 24.65
N HIS A 19 15.95 -8.32 23.33
CA HIS A 19 15.70 -9.56 22.55
C HIS A 19 16.83 -10.02 21.61
N ILE A 20 18.01 -9.38 21.61
CA ILE A 20 19.08 -9.69 20.65
C ILE A 20 20.13 -10.63 21.27
N GLU A 21 20.14 -11.88 20.83
CA GLU A 21 21.20 -12.86 21.09
C GLU A 21 22.38 -12.69 20.10
N LYS A 22 23.53 -13.29 20.38
CA LYS A 22 24.73 -13.21 19.51
C LYS A 22 24.46 -13.65 18.06
N ASN A 23 23.58 -14.62 17.83
CA ASN A 23 23.21 -15.07 16.48
C ASN A 23 22.35 -14.03 15.73
N ASP A 24 21.62 -13.18 16.45
CA ASP A 24 20.79 -12.14 15.88
C ASP A 24 21.65 -10.97 15.36
N ARG A 25 22.81 -10.73 16.00
CA ARG A 25 23.82 -9.78 15.50
C ARG A 25 24.33 -10.18 14.12
N GLU A 26 24.78 -11.42 13.96
CA GLU A 26 25.34 -11.90 12.68
C GLU A 26 24.27 -11.83 11.58
N ASP A 27 23.08 -12.37 11.82
CA ASP A 27 22.00 -12.38 10.84
C ASP A 27 21.51 -10.97 10.46
N THR A 28 21.48 -10.04 11.43
CA THR A 28 21.21 -8.61 11.15
C THR A 28 22.31 -8.03 10.24
N LEU A 29 23.59 -8.27 10.56
CA LEU A 29 24.71 -7.79 9.75
C LEU A 29 24.67 -8.34 8.32
N TRP A 30 24.39 -9.64 8.14
CA TRP A 30 24.19 -10.25 6.83
C TRP A 30 23.07 -9.56 6.04
N THR A 31 21.96 -9.24 6.71
CA THR A 31 20.84 -8.57 6.08
C THR A 31 21.18 -7.12 5.69
N LEU A 32 21.84 -6.36 6.56
CA LEU A 32 22.23 -4.98 6.27
C LEU A 32 23.27 -4.91 5.14
N VAL A 33 24.26 -5.80 5.15
CA VAL A 33 25.23 -5.91 4.05
C VAL A 33 24.51 -6.28 2.74
N TYR A 34 23.54 -7.18 2.77
CA TYR A 34 22.74 -7.50 1.58
C TYR A 34 21.97 -6.30 1.04
N ILE A 35 21.26 -5.57 1.90
CA ILE A 35 20.50 -4.37 1.51
C ILE A 35 21.42 -3.32 0.88
N ALA A 36 22.58 -3.07 1.50
CA ALA A 36 23.54 -2.08 1.03
C ALA A 36 24.36 -2.53 -0.18
N SER A 37 24.55 -3.84 -0.37
CA SER A 37 25.38 -4.36 -1.44
C SER A 37 24.77 -4.02 -2.81
N ASN A 38 25.56 -3.33 -3.62
CA ASN A 38 25.35 -3.24 -5.06
C ASN A 38 26.14 -4.39 -5.71
N GLU A 39 25.68 -4.95 -6.84
CA GLU A 39 26.22 -6.14 -7.54
C GLU A 39 27.75 -6.13 -7.78
N HIS A 40 28.43 -5.02 -7.50
CA HIS A 40 29.85 -4.83 -7.79
C HIS A 40 30.72 -4.37 -6.61
N VAL A 41 30.30 -3.49 -5.68
CA VAL A 41 31.16 -3.05 -4.56
C VAL A 41 30.36 -2.54 -3.34
N LEU A 42 30.70 -3.01 -2.14
CA LEU A 42 30.32 -2.38 -0.88
C LEU A 42 31.25 -1.17 -0.60
N SER A 43 30.77 0.05 -0.83
CA SER A 43 31.61 1.25 -0.67
C SER A 43 31.85 1.61 0.81
N LYS A 44 32.90 2.41 1.09
CA LYS A 44 33.18 2.91 2.45
C LYS A 44 32.04 3.71 3.07
N ARG A 45 31.16 4.31 2.25
CA ARG A 45 29.95 5.00 2.76
C ARG A 45 28.91 3.98 3.25
N HIS A 46 28.74 2.86 2.54
CA HIS A 46 27.85 1.79 2.97
C HIS A 46 28.32 1.15 4.27
N THR A 47 29.62 0.81 4.37
CA THR A 47 30.18 0.21 5.60
C THR A 47 30.00 1.11 6.81
N ARG A 48 30.16 2.42 6.62
CA ARG A 48 29.89 3.41 7.69
C ARG A 48 28.42 3.42 8.12
N LEU A 49 27.46 3.50 7.19
CA LEU A 49 26.03 3.51 7.53
C LEU A 49 25.59 2.20 8.21
N ILE A 50 26.09 1.06 7.74
CA ILE A 50 25.82 -0.24 8.37
C ILE A 50 26.35 -0.23 9.81
N ALA A 51 27.58 0.25 10.02
CA ALA A 51 28.16 0.32 11.36
C ALA A 51 27.37 1.24 12.28
N GLU A 52 26.93 2.41 11.80
CA GLU A 52 26.09 3.35 12.57
C GLU A 52 24.79 2.69 13.05
N ILE A 53 24.15 1.86 12.23
CA ILE A 53 22.95 1.11 12.62
C ILE A 53 23.27 -0.07 13.54
N MET A 54 24.38 -0.76 13.31
CA MET A 54 24.78 -1.91 14.11
C MET A 54 25.16 -1.56 15.55
N VAL A 55 25.49 -0.29 15.85
CA VAL A 55 25.69 0.17 17.24
C VAL A 55 24.44 -0.02 18.09
N ASP A 56 23.24 0.12 17.51
CA ASP A 56 21.98 -0.13 18.23
C ASP A 56 21.70 -1.62 18.46
N VAL A 57 22.23 -2.47 17.58
CA VAL A 57 22.11 -3.93 17.68
C VAL A 57 23.13 -4.49 18.68
N ASP A 58 24.34 -3.93 18.65
CA ASP A 58 25.48 -4.32 19.45
C ASP A 58 26.31 -3.06 19.74
N SER A 59 26.19 -2.54 20.97
CA SER A 59 26.93 -1.33 21.39
C SER A 59 28.45 -1.44 21.28
N SER A 60 29.00 -2.64 21.15
CA SER A 60 30.43 -2.87 20.92
C SER A 60 30.83 -2.82 19.44
N PHE A 61 29.87 -2.70 18.53
CA PHE A 61 30.10 -2.65 17.09
C PHE A 61 30.77 -1.33 16.69
N ASP A 62 31.91 -1.43 16.01
CA ASP A 62 32.69 -0.29 15.55
C ASP A 62 33.02 -0.45 14.06
N ALA A 63 32.80 0.62 13.29
CA ALA A 63 33.05 0.62 11.85
C ALA A 63 34.47 0.16 11.50
N TRP A 64 35.49 0.57 12.28
CA TRP A 64 36.89 0.29 11.97
C TRP A 64 37.29 -1.15 12.27
N SER A 65 36.83 -1.68 13.40
CA SER A 65 37.11 -3.06 13.84
C SER A 65 36.30 -4.09 13.05
N ASN A 66 35.11 -3.72 12.56
CA ASN A 66 34.19 -4.62 11.88
C ASN A 66 34.16 -4.46 10.34
N GLU A 67 34.96 -3.56 9.75
CA GLU A 67 35.02 -3.39 8.28
C GLU A 67 35.39 -4.69 7.55
N ASN A 68 36.39 -5.41 8.06
CA ASN A 68 36.81 -6.70 7.50
C ASN A 68 35.72 -7.78 7.60
N GLU A 69 34.91 -7.73 8.66
CA GLU A 69 33.76 -8.64 8.84
C GLU A 69 32.69 -8.36 7.77
N MET A 70 32.35 -7.07 7.56
CA MET A 70 31.41 -6.65 6.52
C MET A 70 31.89 -7.03 5.11
N ILE A 71 33.17 -6.81 4.80
CA ILE A 71 33.77 -7.19 3.51
C ILE A 71 33.74 -8.72 3.35
N SER A 72 34.03 -9.46 4.41
CA SER A 72 33.96 -10.93 4.39
C SER A 72 32.54 -11.41 4.08
N ILE A 73 31.52 -10.84 4.74
CA ILE A 73 30.10 -11.14 4.48
C ILE A 73 29.73 -10.79 3.04
N TYR A 74 30.09 -9.61 2.57
CA TYR A 74 29.84 -9.18 1.19
C TYR A 74 30.41 -10.17 0.16
N ASN A 75 31.67 -10.59 0.34
CA ASN A 75 32.30 -11.58 -0.53
C ASN A 75 31.59 -12.93 -0.48
N LYS A 76 31.15 -13.37 0.71
CA LYS A 76 30.37 -14.61 0.85
C LYS A 76 29.03 -14.52 0.13
N ILE A 77 28.31 -13.40 0.23
CA ILE A 77 27.02 -13.19 -0.45
C ILE A 77 27.17 -13.37 -1.97
N GLY A 78 28.23 -12.82 -2.56
CA GLY A 78 28.51 -12.97 -4.00
C GLY A 78 28.85 -14.40 -4.44
N GLN A 79 29.22 -15.27 -3.50
CA GLN A 79 29.56 -16.69 -3.74
C GLN A 79 28.41 -17.65 -3.44
N LEU A 80 27.28 -17.16 -2.90
CA LEU A 80 26.17 -18.02 -2.52
C LEU A 80 25.45 -18.55 -3.77
N GLU A 81 25.47 -19.87 -3.94
CA GLU A 81 24.52 -20.57 -4.79
C GLU A 81 23.17 -20.64 -4.06
N GLY A 82 22.24 -19.76 -4.44
CA GLY A 82 20.87 -19.75 -3.91
C GLY A 82 20.50 -18.49 -3.13
N ASN A 83 19.49 -18.61 -2.26
CA ASN A 83 18.91 -17.46 -1.57
C ASN A 83 19.69 -17.13 -0.28
N ILE A 84 20.17 -15.89 -0.13
CA ILE A 84 20.86 -15.41 1.08
C ILE A 84 20.07 -15.69 2.37
N PHE A 85 18.74 -15.62 2.32
CA PHE A 85 17.88 -15.84 3.48
C PHE A 85 17.91 -17.30 3.96
N ASP A 86 18.48 -18.21 3.19
CA ASP A 86 18.70 -19.57 3.66
C ASP A 86 19.89 -19.66 4.63
N LYS A 87 20.78 -18.67 4.66
CA LYS A 87 21.89 -18.56 5.62
C LYS A 87 21.51 -17.81 6.90
N ILE A 88 20.42 -17.04 6.85
CA ILE A 88 19.89 -16.29 7.99
C ILE A 88 19.00 -17.24 8.82
N LEU A 89 19.61 -17.93 9.78
CA LEU A 89 18.98 -19.06 10.48
C LEU A 89 18.10 -18.62 11.65
N SER A 90 18.47 -17.57 12.37
CA SER A 90 17.75 -17.09 13.57
C SER A 90 16.39 -16.48 13.24
N PHE A 91 16.24 -15.89 12.05
CA PHE A 91 14.99 -15.24 11.63
C PHE A 91 13.99 -16.18 10.95
N ARG A 92 14.21 -17.50 10.94
CA ARG A 92 13.27 -18.42 10.26
C ARG A 92 11.98 -18.65 11.03
N THR A 93 12.02 -18.54 12.36
CA THR A 93 10.90 -18.95 13.23
C THR A 93 10.40 -17.85 14.15
N ASP A 94 11.21 -16.80 14.38
CA ASP A 94 10.86 -15.71 15.29
C ASP A 94 10.39 -14.46 14.51
N ARG A 95 9.08 -14.19 14.58
CA ARG A 95 8.45 -13.06 13.87
C ARG A 95 8.87 -11.70 14.44
N GLU A 96 9.15 -11.61 15.73
CA GLU A 96 9.59 -10.35 16.33
C GLU A 96 11.00 -10.00 15.87
N LYS A 97 11.91 -10.99 15.83
CA LYS A 97 13.26 -10.77 15.27
C LYS A 97 13.24 -10.39 13.80
N ILE A 98 12.36 -11.01 13.00
CA ILE A 98 12.15 -10.64 11.59
C ILE A 98 11.69 -9.18 11.46
N LYS A 99 10.75 -8.72 12.30
CA LYS A 99 10.29 -7.32 12.33
C LYS A 99 11.41 -6.35 12.70
N ILE A 100 12.18 -6.68 13.74
CA ILE A 100 13.32 -5.87 14.19
C ILE A 100 14.35 -5.74 13.07
N MET A 101 14.75 -6.85 12.45
CA MET A 101 15.68 -6.84 11.32
C MET A 101 15.15 -5.99 10.16
N PHE A 102 13.87 -6.14 9.79
CA PHE A 102 13.31 -5.36 8.69
C PHE A 102 13.24 -3.87 9.03
N THR A 103 12.94 -3.53 10.28
CA THR A 103 13.00 -2.15 10.79
C THR A 103 14.38 -1.54 10.59
N TYR A 104 15.45 -2.25 10.97
CA TYR A 104 16.83 -1.81 10.71
C TYR A 104 17.15 -1.73 9.23
N GLY A 105 16.65 -2.66 8.42
CA GLY A 105 16.78 -2.62 6.97
C GLY A 105 16.15 -1.37 6.33
N VAL A 106 14.97 -0.96 6.81
CA VAL A 106 14.31 0.28 6.38
C VAL A 106 15.09 1.51 6.83
N LEU A 107 15.60 1.55 8.07
CA LEU A 107 16.44 2.65 8.55
C LEU A 107 17.69 2.82 7.68
N LEU A 108 18.38 1.73 7.35
CA LEU A 108 19.53 1.74 6.44
C LEU A 108 19.15 2.27 5.07
N PHE A 109 18.02 1.81 4.53
CA PHE A 109 17.52 2.26 3.24
C PHE A 109 17.26 3.76 3.19
N LEU A 110 16.63 4.32 4.22
CA LEU A 110 16.39 5.76 4.34
C LEU A 110 17.70 6.55 4.49
N ALA A 111 18.64 6.05 5.29
CA ALA A 111 19.94 6.68 5.48
C ALA A 111 20.77 6.71 4.18
N MET A 112 20.69 5.66 3.37
CA MET A 112 21.29 5.62 2.02
C MET A 112 20.64 6.64 1.08
N GLY A 113 19.30 6.77 1.14
CA GLY A 113 18.56 7.79 0.39
C GLY A 113 18.99 9.21 0.76
N ALA A 114 19.07 9.51 2.06
CA ALA A 114 19.54 10.81 2.56
C ALA A 114 21.01 11.12 2.23
N SER A 115 21.79 10.11 1.87
CA SER A 115 23.20 10.23 1.48
C SER A 115 23.43 10.20 -0.04
N ASP A 116 22.36 10.18 -0.84
CA ASP A 116 22.38 10.08 -2.30
C ASP A 116 23.19 8.87 -2.82
N ILE A 117 23.19 7.76 -2.08
CA ILE A 117 23.88 6.51 -2.48
C ILE A 117 22.92 5.35 -2.75
N ILE A 118 21.61 5.61 -2.74
CA ILE A 118 20.59 4.62 -3.05
C ILE A 118 20.57 4.29 -4.54
N ALA A 119 20.57 3.00 -4.87
CA ALA A 119 20.50 2.47 -6.23
C ALA A 119 19.27 1.56 -6.41
N PRO A 120 18.84 1.27 -7.65
CA PRO A 120 17.70 0.39 -7.93
C PRO A 120 17.81 -0.99 -7.25
N ILE A 121 19.02 -1.53 -7.16
CA ILE A 121 19.28 -2.81 -6.48
C ILE A 121 18.99 -2.76 -4.98
N ASN A 122 19.22 -1.63 -4.30
CA ASN A 122 18.91 -1.51 -2.88
C ASN A 122 17.39 -1.59 -2.66
N LYS A 123 16.60 -0.92 -3.53
CA LYS A 123 15.12 -1.03 -3.53
C LYS A 123 14.68 -2.48 -3.77
N MET A 124 15.28 -3.15 -4.74
CA MET A 124 15.01 -4.56 -5.05
C MET A 124 15.34 -5.49 -3.87
N ASN A 125 16.48 -5.30 -3.20
CA ASN A 125 16.89 -6.13 -2.07
C ASN A 125 15.93 -5.98 -0.89
N LEU A 126 15.50 -4.74 -0.58
CA LEU A 126 14.50 -4.51 0.46
C LEU A 126 13.13 -5.13 0.11
N LEU A 127 12.69 -5.02 -1.16
CA LEU A 127 11.48 -5.71 -1.65
C LEU A 127 11.60 -7.24 -1.54
N ARG A 128 12.76 -7.81 -1.85
CA ARG A 128 13.02 -9.27 -1.71
C ARG A 128 12.92 -9.73 -0.26
N ILE A 129 13.42 -8.95 0.70
CA ILE A 129 13.27 -9.23 2.13
C ILE A 129 11.78 -9.22 2.49
N LYS A 130 11.06 -8.15 2.15
CA LYS A 130 9.63 -8.00 2.42
C LYS A 130 8.84 -9.22 1.91
N ASN A 131 9.11 -9.63 0.68
CA ASN A 131 8.43 -10.76 0.04
C ASN A 131 8.86 -12.12 0.59
N ARG A 132 10.14 -12.31 0.93
CA ARG A 132 10.67 -13.57 1.48
C ARG A 132 9.98 -13.94 2.79
N PHE A 133 9.84 -12.96 3.68
CA PHE A 133 9.30 -13.16 5.01
C PHE A 133 7.79 -12.98 5.08
N ARG A 134 7.13 -12.58 3.99
CA ARG A 134 5.68 -12.45 3.87
C ARG A 134 5.08 -11.68 5.06
N PHE A 135 5.59 -10.47 5.29
CA PHE A 135 5.06 -9.63 6.37
C PHE A 135 3.56 -9.41 6.20
N SER A 136 2.82 -9.60 7.29
CA SER A 136 1.44 -9.14 7.39
C SER A 136 1.41 -7.61 7.48
N LYS A 137 0.23 -7.03 7.21
CA LYS A 137 0.04 -5.57 7.33
C LYS A 137 0.30 -5.04 8.73
N ALA A 138 -0.13 -5.80 9.76
CA ALA A 138 0.11 -5.43 11.15
C ALA A 138 1.62 -5.36 11.45
N GLU A 139 2.39 -6.34 10.96
CA GLU A 139 3.84 -6.37 11.16
C GLU A 139 4.56 -5.25 10.41
N LEU A 140 4.16 -4.93 9.18
CA LEU A 140 4.70 -3.75 8.48
C LEU A 140 4.35 -2.45 9.20
N GLY A 141 3.12 -2.33 9.71
CA GLY A 141 2.67 -1.20 10.51
C GLY A 141 3.52 -1.02 11.76
N ASP A 142 3.84 -2.10 12.48
CA ASP A 142 4.75 -2.07 13.63
C ASP A 142 6.13 -1.54 13.24
N CYS A 143 6.70 -2.05 12.14
CA CYS A 143 8.00 -1.60 11.65
C CYS A 143 7.98 -0.11 11.30
N TYR A 144 7.00 0.31 10.49
CA TYR A 144 6.88 1.71 10.06
C TYR A 144 6.61 2.66 11.21
N LYS A 145 5.89 2.23 12.26
CA LYS A 145 5.72 3.01 13.50
C LYS A 145 7.05 3.35 14.15
N VAL A 146 7.93 2.37 14.26
CA VAL A 146 9.25 2.55 14.87
C VAL A 146 10.09 3.49 14.02
N VAL A 147 10.17 3.23 12.71
CA VAL A 147 10.96 4.08 11.79
C VAL A 147 10.44 5.52 11.76
N ALA A 148 9.12 5.73 11.73
CA ALA A 148 8.54 7.06 11.71
C ALA A 148 8.82 7.85 12.98
N LYS A 149 8.74 7.17 14.14
CA LYS A 149 9.13 7.75 15.42
C LYS A 149 10.60 8.14 15.43
N VAL A 150 11.49 7.28 14.91
CA VAL A 150 12.92 7.58 14.79
C VAL A 150 13.12 8.77 13.87
N CYS A 151 12.53 8.80 12.67
CA CYS A 151 12.75 9.86 11.69
C CYS A 151 11.97 11.16 11.97
N GLU A 152 11.19 11.23 13.05
CA GLU A 152 10.28 12.35 13.37
C GLU A 152 9.35 12.72 12.21
N VAL A 153 8.88 11.72 11.48
CA VAL A 153 7.92 11.87 10.37
C VAL A 153 6.60 11.23 10.73
N ASP A 154 5.55 11.61 10.00
CA ASP A 154 4.30 10.90 10.10
C ASP A 154 4.45 9.45 9.59
N MET A 155 3.90 8.49 10.36
CA MET A 155 4.02 7.06 10.05
C MET A 155 3.40 6.71 8.71
N TYR A 156 2.34 7.39 8.34
CA TYR A 156 1.55 7.09 7.18
C TYR A 156 2.19 7.64 5.91
N ASP A 157 2.71 8.86 5.96
CA ASP A 157 3.52 9.44 4.89
C ASP A 157 4.76 8.57 4.62
N LEU A 158 5.42 8.10 5.68
CA LEU A 158 6.55 7.18 5.56
C LEU A 158 6.14 5.85 4.91
N ALA A 159 5.05 5.24 5.39
CA ALA A 159 4.58 3.95 4.89
C ALA A 159 4.19 4.04 3.41
N GLU A 160 3.46 5.08 3.00
CA GLU A 160 3.11 5.30 1.59
C GLU A 160 4.35 5.51 0.73
N SER A 161 5.29 6.34 1.18
CA SER A 161 6.54 6.59 0.47
C SER A 161 7.35 5.30 0.29
N LEU A 162 7.54 4.53 1.36
CA LEU A 162 8.23 3.24 1.31
C LEU A 162 7.52 2.25 0.38
N GLU A 163 6.22 2.01 0.56
CA GLU A 163 5.49 1.06 -0.30
C GLU A 163 5.52 1.45 -1.77
N SER A 164 5.55 2.75 -2.09
CA SER A 164 5.71 3.21 -3.47
C SER A 164 7.11 2.94 -4.02
N MET A 165 8.16 3.14 -3.21
CA MET A 165 9.56 2.92 -3.58
C MET A 165 9.95 1.44 -3.66
N ILE A 166 9.34 0.58 -2.84
CA ILE A 166 9.58 -0.86 -2.81
C ILE A 166 8.37 -1.64 -3.34
N SER A 167 7.97 -1.31 -4.57
CA SER A 167 6.91 -1.98 -5.33
C SER A 167 7.42 -2.42 -6.70
N TYR A 168 6.86 -3.51 -7.25
CA TYR A 168 7.12 -3.92 -8.64
C TYR A 168 6.68 -2.90 -9.68
N SER A 169 5.84 -1.92 -9.32
CA SER A 169 5.47 -0.79 -10.17
C SER A 169 6.53 0.32 -10.20
N ASP A 170 7.50 0.33 -9.28
CA ASP A 170 8.57 1.32 -9.26
C ASP A 170 9.38 1.24 -10.57
N PRO A 171 9.58 2.35 -11.30
CA PRO A 171 10.29 2.35 -12.58
C PRO A 171 11.73 1.81 -12.48
N ASP A 172 12.44 2.09 -11.39
CA ASP A 172 13.82 1.67 -11.20
C ASP A 172 13.90 0.16 -10.97
N ILE A 173 13.00 -0.38 -10.15
CA ILE A 173 12.86 -1.83 -9.94
C ILE A 173 12.53 -2.53 -11.26
N ARG A 174 11.60 -1.99 -12.07
CA ARG A 174 11.25 -2.54 -13.38
C ARG A 174 12.41 -2.49 -14.37
N ALA A 175 13.10 -1.35 -14.45
CA ALA A 175 14.27 -1.18 -15.31
C ALA A 175 15.37 -2.17 -14.93
N TYR A 176 15.66 -2.31 -13.64
CA TYR A 176 16.64 -3.26 -13.13
C TYR A 176 16.26 -4.72 -13.43
N MET A 177 14.99 -5.13 -13.22
CA MET A 177 14.51 -6.47 -13.60
C MET A 177 14.63 -6.75 -15.10
N ASN A 178 14.37 -5.74 -15.94
CA ASN A 178 14.42 -5.91 -17.40
C ASN A 178 15.85 -5.89 -17.95
N GLY A 179 16.75 -5.09 -17.37
CA GLY A 179 18.18 -5.08 -17.72
C GLY A 179 18.86 -6.41 -17.35
N ASN A 180 18.53 -6.97 -16.19
CA ASN A 180 19.13 -8.23 -15.73
C ASN A 180 18.58 -9.49 -16.44
N LYS A 181 17.52 -9.40 -17.24
CA LYS A 181 17.07 -10.51 -18.10
C LYS A 181 18.11 -10.90 -19.16
N GLN A 182 19.06 -10.03 -19.50
CA GLN A 182 20.18 -10.38 -20.39
C GLN A 182 21.31 -11.18 -19.69
N HIS A 183 21.35 -11.23 -18.35
CA HIS A 183 22.39 -11.94 -17.59
C HIS A 183 21.90 -13.02 -16.61
N THR A 184 20.59 -13.13 -16.34
CA THR A 184 20.08 -14.08 -15.33
C THR A 184 18.96 -14.98 -15.87
N GLY A 185 19.35 -16.01 -16.63
CA GLY A 185 18.44 -17.00 -17.21
C GLY A 185 17.67 -17.89 -16.22
N GLU A 186 17.80 -17.72 -14.90
CA GLU A 186 17.24 -18.65 -13.91
C GLU A 186 16.13 -18.12 -12.99
N TYR A 187 15.91 -16.80 -12.87
CA TYR A 187 14.89 -16.27 -11.95
C TYR A 187 13.50 -16.01 -12.59
N ALA A 188 13.37 -16.20 -13.91
CA ALA A 188 12.16 -15.84 -14.67
C ALA A 188 11.03 -16.90 -14.62
N LYS A 189 11.20 -18.04 -13.96
CA LYS A 189 10.21 -19.14 -13.98
C LYS A 189 9.02 -18.97 -13.02
N THR A 190 9.04 -18.00 -12.12
CA THR A 190 7.99 -17.86 -11.09
C THR A 190 6.89 -16.82 -11.42
N TYR A 191 7.03 -16.02 -12.48
CA TYR A 191 6.20 -14.81 -12.67
C TYR A 191 5.32 -14.76 -13.93
N LYS A 192 5.17 -15.87 -14.66
CA LYS A 192 4.41 -15.88 -15.94
C LYS A 192 2.88 -15.98 -15.83
N SER A 193 2.28 -15.90 -14.64
CA SER A 193 0.83 -16.18 -14.47
C SER A 193 -0.08 -15.00 -14.17
N ILE A 194 0.39 -13.74 -14.25
CA ILE A 194 -0.45 -12.58 -13.97
C ILE A 194 -0.04 -11.45 -14.91
N GLU A 195 -0.69 -11.34 -16.07
CA GLU A 195 -0.91 -10.11 -16.84
C GLU A 195 -1.58 -10.48 -18.17
N SER A 196 -2.89 -10.21 -18.29
CA SER A 196 -3.59 -10.11 -19.56
C SER A 196 -4.37 -8.79 -19.56
N GLU A 197 -4.06 -7.91 -20.50
CA GLU A 197 -4.72 -6.62 -20.70
C GLU A 197 -6.14 -6.79 -21.27
N PRO A 198 -7.14 -5.97 -20.88
CA PRO A 198 -8.43 -5.97 -21.54
C PRO A 198 -8.48 -5.00 -22.73
N GLU A 199 -9.14 -5.47 -23.78
CA GLU A 199 -9.39 -4.80 -25.06
C GLU A 199 -10.24 -3.53 -24.93
N GLN A 200 -9.99 -2.59 -25.85
CA GLN A 200 -10.76 -1.34 -26.00
C GLN A 200 -12.11 -1.59 -26.68
N ILE A 201 -13.21 -1.18 -26.03
CA ILE A 201 -14.56 -1.20 -26.59
C ILE A 201 -14.91 0.20 -27.13
N LYS A 202 -15.41 0.27 -28.37
CA LYS A 202 -15.94 1.47 -29.02
C LYS A 202 -17.38 1.74 -28.56
N TYR A 203 -17.71 3.01 -28.36
CA TYR A 203 -19.05 3.47 -27.98
C TYR A 203 -19.78 4.07 -29.18
N ASP A 204 -20.99 3.57 -29.44
CA ASP A 204 -22.02 4.23 -30.24
C ASP A 204 -22.91 5.02 -29.29
N ASN A 205 -23.06 6.33 -29.53
CA ASN A 205 -23.96 7.21 -28.80
C ASN A 205 -25.16 7.55 -29.68
N GLU A 206 -26.30 6.92 -29.43
CA GLU A 206 -27.62 7.40 -29.86
C GLU A 206 -28.46 7.62 -28.60
N TYR A 207 -28.68 8.88 -28.23
CA TYR A 207 -29.70 9.27 -27.26
C TYR A 207 -30.81 9.95 -28.04
N ASP A 208 -31.93 9.23 -28.16
CA ASP A 208 -33.17 9.68 -28.77
C ASP A 208 -33.94 10.57 -27.77
N ASP A 209 -34.33 11.75 -28.24
CA ASP A 209 -34.93 12.84 -27.48
C ASP A 209 -36.44 12.89 -27.77
N SER A 210 -37.24 12.16 -26.98
CA SER A 210 -38.69 12.39 -26.92
C SER A 210 -39.35 11.81 -25.65
N SER A 211 -39.77 12.68 -24.73
CA SER A 211 -41.14 12.74 -24.16
C SER A 211 -41.21 13.47 -22.81
N ASP A 212 -42.13 14.44 -22.76
CA ASP A 212 -42.28 15.58 -21.83
C ASP A 212 -42.93 15.21 -20.47
N GLY A 213 -42.52 14.10 -19.86
CA GLY A 213 -43.06 13.65 -18.57
C GLY A 213 -42.13 12.77 -17.73
N GLN A 214 -41.05 12.24 -18.33
CA GLN A 214 -40.04 11.47 -17.62
C GLN A 214 -38.99 12.35 -16.93
N SER A 215 -38.91 13.63 -17.31
CA SER A 215 -37.97 14.60 -16.75
C SER A 215 -38.23 14.90 -15.27
N ASP A 216 -39.50 15.09 -14.89
CA ASP A 216 -39.87 15.51 -13.53
C ASP A 216 -39.61 14.42 -12.49
N CYS A 217 -39.94 13.16 -12.78
CA CYS A 217 -39.67 12.04 -11.86
C CYS A 217 -38.17 11.84 -11.61
N LYS A 218 -37.36 11.99 -12.66
CA LYS A 218 -35.90 11.89 -12.56
C LYS A 218 -35.32 12.99 -11.67
N GLU A 219 -35.78 14.23 -11.85
CA GLU A 219 -35.33 15.35 -11.03
C GLU A 219 -35.71 15.16 -9.55
N ILE A 220 -36.94 14.73 -9.27
CA ILE A 220 -37.40 14.41 -7.90
C ILE A 220 -36.54 13.32 -7.27
N ALA A 221 -36.25 12.23 -8.00
CA ALA A 221 -35.40 11.14 -7.51
C ALA A 221 -34.01 11.65 -7.11
N MET A 222 -33.38 12.44 -7.99
CA MET A 222 -32.07 13.03 -7.74
C MET A 222 -32.07 13.94 -6.52
N MET A 223 -33.10 14.80 -6.37
CA MET A 223 -33.22 15.70 -5.21
C MET A 223 -33.36 14.93 -3.90
N GLU A 224 -34.16 13.86 -3.87
CA GLU A 224 -34.31 13.01 -2.67
C GLU A 224 -33.02 12.25 -2.34
N MET A 225 -32.31 11.70 -3.34
CA MET A 225 -31.02 11.03 -3.14
C MET A 225 -29.95 11.99 -2.59
N ILE A 226 -29.86 13.19 -3.15
CA ILE A 226 -28.96 14.25 -2.64
C ILE A 226 -29.37 14.65 -1.21
N GLY A 227 -30.67 14.69 -0.92
CA GLY A 227 -31.20 14.90 0.43
C GLY A 227 -30.72 13.86 1.43
N LEU A 228 -30.72 12.56 1.07
CA LEU A 228 -30.15 11.51 1.90
C LEU A 228 -28.65 11.70 2.16
N ILE A 229 -27.88 12.02 1.11
CA ILE A 229 -26.45 12.28 1.20
C ILE A 229 -26.14 13.43 2.16
N LYS A 230 -26.86 14.55 2.04
CA LYS A 230 -26.65 15.74 2.89
C LYS A 230 -26.95 15.48 4.36
N ASN A 231 -27.89 14.59 4.65
CA ASN A 231 -28.24 14.21 6.03
C ASN A 231 -27.34 13.11 6.60
N PHE A 232 -26.45 12.53 5.79
CA PHE A 232 -25.52 11.51 6.23
C PHE A 232 -24.25 12.13 6.80
N SER A 233 -23.93 11.81 8.05
CA SER A 233 -22.70 12.24 8.70
C SER A 233 -21.94 11.05 9.31
N SER A 234 -20.67 10.95 8.95
CA SER A 234 -19.70 10.02 9.49
C SER A 234 -18.29 10.56 9.26
N SER A 235 -17.36 10.28 10.17
CA SER A 235 -15.94 10.46 9.85
C SER A 235 -15.60 9.60 8.62
N GLY A 236 -14.76 10.14 7.72
CA GLY A 236 -14.39 9.51 6.45
C GLY A 236 -15.42 9.66 5.32
N PHE A 237 -16.53 10.38 5.53
CA PHE A 237 -17.52 10.69 4.50
C PHE A 237 -17.55 12.19 4.20
N TYR A 238 -17.57 12.55 2.92
CA TYR A 238 -17.59 13.95 2.45
C TYR A 238 -18.68 14.12 1.41
N ALA A 239 -19.46 15.21 1.47
CA ALA A 239 -20.61 15.43 0.60
C ALA A 239 -20.56 16.79 -0.13
N GLY A 240 -21.00 16.81 -1.38
CA GLY A 240 -21.12 18.01 -2.20
C GLY A 240 -19.83 18.82 -2.27
N ASN A 241 -19.92 20.09 -1.88
CA ASN A 241 -18.79 21.02 -1.90
C ASN A 241 -17.81 20.80 -0.73
N GLU A 242 -18.14 19.95 0.24
CA GLU A 242 -17.26 19.63 1.38
C GLU A 242 -16.24 18.55 1.04
N VAL A 243 -16.29 17.96 -0.17
CA VAL A 243 -15.27 17.01 -0.62
C VAL A 243 -13.94 17.75 -0.83
N PRO A 244 -12.88 17.42 -0.06
CA PRO A 244 -11.59 18.07 -0.22
C PRO A 244 -11.03 17.89 -1.62
N THR A 245 -10.48 18.96 -2.21
CA THR A 245 -10.03 18.97 -3.61
C THR A 245 -8.99 17.89 -3.90
N ASN A 246 -8.04 17.66 -3.01
CA ASN A 246 -7.02 16.62 -3.15
C ASN A 246 -7.63 15.20 -3.17
N LYS A 247 -8.59 14.92 -2.28
CA LYS A 247 -9.29 13.62 -2.25
C LYS A 247 -10.14 13.41 -3.50
N LYS A 248 -10.81 14.45 -3.98
CA LYS A 248 -11.56 14.42 -5.25
C LYS A 248 -10.66 14.08 -6.42
N LEU A 249 -9.50 14.73 -6.54
CA LEU A 249 -8.53 14.43 -7.60
C LEU A 249 -8.01 13.00 -7.52
N ASN A 250 -7.66 12.51 -6.32
CA ASN A 250 -7.23 11.13 -6.12
C ASN A 250 -8.31 10.12 -6.49
N ALA A 251 -9.57 10.37 -6.13
CA ALA A 251 -10.69 9.53 -6.54
C ALA A 251 -10.84 9.48 -8.07
N ILE A 252 -10.73 10.65 -8.73
CA ILE A 252 -10.79 10.77 -10.19
C ILE A 252 -9.70 9.95 -10.87
N GLU A 253 -8.46 10.08 -10.41
CA GLU A 253 -7.32 9.37 -10.99
C GLU A 253 -7.39 7.85 -10.79
N ASN A 254 -8.01 7.37 -9.70
CA ASN A 254 -7.89 5.97 -9.29
C ASN A 254 -9.09 5.08 -9.64
N TYR A 255 -10.31 5.62 -9.65
CA TYR A 255 -11.52 4.81 -9.84
C TYR A 255 -12.76 5.53 -10.39
N PHE A 256 -12.78 6.86 -10.45
CA PHE A 256 -13.84 7.58 -11.15
C PHE A 256 -13.57 7.57 -12.65
N THR A 257 -14.30 6.74 -13.40
CA THR A 257 -13.96 6.50 -14.80
C THR A 257 -14.69 7.40 -15.78
N ASP A 258 -15.77 8.07 -15.36
CA ASP A 258 -16.58 8.92 -16.24
C ASP A 258 -16.42 10.41 -15.89
N PRO A 259 -15.65 11.18 -16.68
CA PRO A 259 -15.43 12.59 -16.39
C PRO A 259 -16.68 13.47 -16.57
N THR A 260 -17.75 12.94 -17.19
CA THR A 260 -19.03 13.65 -17.36
C THR A 260 -19.99 13.42 -16.20
N ASP A 261 -19.72 12.43 -15.34
CA ASP A 261 -20.56 12.15 -14.19
C ASP A 261 -20.28 13.13 -13.03
N HIS A 262 -21.31 13.42 -12.26
CA HIS A 262 -21.25 14.38 -11.17
C HIS A 262 -21.17 13.65 -9.82
N MET A 263 -20.00 13.70 -9.18
CA MET A 263 -19.79 13.13 -7.85
C MET A 263 -20.53 13.94 -6.78
N TRP A 264 -21.46 13.30 -6.08
CA TRP A 264 -22.23 13.85 -4.97
C TRP A 264 -21.57 13.64 -3.61
N ALA A 265 -20.87 12.52 -3.41
CA ALA A 265 -20.19 12.23 -2.15
C ALA A 265 -18.99 11.31 -2.34
N LEU A 266 -18.14 11.28 -1.32
CA LEU A 266 -16.91 10.49 -1.27
C LEU A 266 -16.80 9.77 0.08
N VAL A 267 -16.62 8.46 0.03
CA VAL A 267 -16.21 7.62 1.15
C VAL A 267 -14.71 7.33 0.99
N ASP A 268 -13.92 7.80 1.94
CA ASP A 268 -12.50 7.48 2.01
C ASP A 268 -12.28 6.15 2.73
N SER A 269 -11.65 5.20 2.06
CA SER A 269 -11.28 3.90 2.65
C SER A 269 -9.76 3.67 2.65
N THR A 270 -8.98 4.74 2.56
CA THR A 270 -7.52 4.69 2.77
C THR A 270 -7.19 4.86 4.24
N ILE A 271 -6.20 4.09 4.71
CA ILE A 271 -5.70 4.20 6.10
C ILE A 271 -5.25 5.63 6.41
N PHE A 272 -4.75 6.34 5.38
CA PHE A 272 -4.09 7.63 5.51
C PHE A 272 -4.92 8.80 4.95
N GLY A 273 -6.19 8.56 4.63
CA GLY A 273 -7.07 9.61 4.16
C GLY A 273 -6.67 10.25 2.82
N SER A 274 -6.00 9.53 1.91
CA SER A 274 -5.72 10.04 0.56
C SER A 274 -6.89 9.85 -0.40
N ALA A 275 -7.87 8.99 -0.08
CA ALA A 275 -8.98 8.60 -0.96
C ALA A 275 -8.56 7.94 -2.31
N LYS A 276 -7.31 7.45 -2.43
CA LYS A 276 -6.84 6.64 -3.58
C LYS A 276 -7.53 5.27 -3.65
N ASN A 277 -8.06 4.80 -2.52
CA ASN A 277 -9.06 3.73 -2.41
C ASN A 277 -10.29 4.33 -1.72
N GLY A 278 -11.48 3.92 -2.13
CA GLY A 278 -12.70 4.54 -1.66
C GLY A 278 -13.90 4.23 -2.54
N MET A 279 -14.97 4.97 -2.27
CA MET A 279 -16.19 4.96 -3.07
C MET A 279 -16.63 6.39 -3.35
N ALA A 280 -16.80 6.73 -4.62
CA ALA A 280 -17.46 7.94 -5.05
C ALA A 280 -18.91 7.61 -5.40
N ILE A 281 -19.84 8.35 -4.80
CA ILE A 281 -21.27 8.27 -5.06
C ILE A 281 -21.61 9.41 -6.03
N ALA A 282 -22.18 9.09 -7.18
CA ALA A 282 -22.37 10.02 -8.29
C ALA A 282 -23.75 9.89 -8.94
N ALA A 283 -24.02 10.71 -9.95
CA ALA A 283 -25.33 10.78 -10.57
C ALA A 283 -25.70 9.52 -11.36
N LYS A 284 -24.73 8.84 -12.01
CA LYS A 284 -24.99 7.58 -12.75
C LYS A 284 -24.95 6.34 -11.85
N GLY A 285 -24.23 6.39 -10.73
CA GLY A 285 -24.06 5.23 -9.85
C GLY A 285 -22.98 5.41 -8.78
N ILE A 286 -22.35 4.29 -8.42
CA ILE A 286 -21.21 4.25 -7.50
C ILE A 286 -19.95 3.78 -8.22
N TYR A 287 -18.87 4.54 -8.05
CA TYR A 287 -17.52 4.17 -8.47
C TYR A 287 -16.74 3.78 -7.23
N PHE A 288 -15.98 2.70 -7.28
CA PHE A 288 -15.25 2.24 -6.11
C PHE A 288 -13.98 1.49 -6.47
N LYS A 289 -13.01 1.59 -5.56
CA LYS A 289 -11.80 0.79 -5.57
C LYS A 289 -11.51 0.38 -4.14
N SER A 290 -11.52 -0.93 -3.95
CA SER A 290 -11.03 -1.54 -2.73
C SER A 290 -9.51 -1.61 -2.76
N ASP A 291 -8.90 -1.90 -1.62
CA ASP A 291 -7.48 -2.15 -1.56
C ASP A 291 -7.08 -3.40 -2.38
N TRP A 292 -5.77 -3.61 -2.54
CA TRP A 292 -5.23 -4.74 -3.31
C TRP A 292 -5.60 -6.12 -2.75
N MET A 293 -6.15 -6.23 -1.53
CA MET A 293 -6.55 -7.51 -0.93
C MET A 293 -7.98 -7.90 -1.25
N THR A 294 -8.84 -6.93 -1.59
CA THR A 294 -10.22 -7.21 -1.98
C THR A 294 -10.34 -7.15 -3.50
N THR A 295 -10.42 -8.32 -4.13
CA THR A 295 -10.77 -8.39 -5.54
C THR A 295 -12.25 -8.02 -5.71
N SER A 296 -12.50 -7.05 -6.59
CA SER A 296 -13.81 -6.75 -7.11
C SER A 296 -13.78 -6.94 -8.61
N ALA A 297 -14.78 -7.65 -9.15
CA ALA A 297 -14.88 -7.87 -10.59
C ALA A 297 -15.06 -6.55 -11.36
N ARG A 298 -15.61 -5.53 -10.70
CA ARG A 298 -15.97 -4.23 -11.30
C ARG A 298 -15.57 -3.08 -10.38
N LYS A 299 -15.41 -1.90 -10.99
CA LYS A 299 -15.17 -0.62 -10.29
C LYS A 299 -16.34 0.35 -10.37
N PHE A 300 -17.41 -0.01 -11.07
CA PHE A 300 -18.59 0.81 -11.26
C PHE A 300 -19.86 -0.04 -11.25
N LEU A 301 -20.89 0.44 -10.56
CA LEU A 301 -22.25 -0.09 -10.57
C LEU A 301 -23.22 1.08 -10.77
N SER A 302 -24.03 1.03 -11.82
CA SER A 302 -25.05 2.04 -12.05
C SER A 302 -26.21 1.92 -11.06
N TRP A 303 -26.94 3.03 -10.85
CA TRP A 303 -28.16 2.98 -10.03
C TRP A 303 -29.22 2.04 -10.61
N TYR A 304 -29.32 1.96 -11.93
CA TYR A 304 -30.23 1.04 -12.63
C TYR A 304 -29.91 -0.42 -12.31
N GLU A 305 -28.64 -0.83 -12.35
CA GLU A 305 -28.23 -2.20 -12.01
C GLU A 305 -28.49 -2.54 -10.55
N LEU A 306 -28.20 -1.62 -9.63
CA LEU A 306 -28.46 -1.80 -8.20
C LEU A 306 -29.97 -1.89 -7.91
N ALA A 307 -30.78 -1.10 -8.60
CA ALA A 307 -32.24 -1.10 -8.45
C ALA A 307 -32.90 -2.35 -9.03
N ASN A 308 -32.43 -2.85 -10.16
CA ASN A 308 -33.01 -4.03 -10.82
C ASN A 308 -32.40 -5.36 -10.38
N SER A 309 -31.47 -5.34 -9.40
CA SER A 309 -30.92 -6.56 -8.82
C SER A 309 -31.91 -7.22 -7.86
N ASP A 310 -32.00 -8.54 -7.93
CA ASP A 310 -32.63 -9.38 -6.89
C ASP A 310 -31.75 -9.51 -5.63
N GLU A 311 -30.49 -9.05 -5.69
CA GLU A 311 -29.57 -9.07 -4.57
C GLU A 311 -29.59 -7.76 -3.76
N ASP A 312 -29.76 -7.89 -2.45
CA ASP A 312 -29.58 -6.79 -1.52
C ASP A 312 -28.10 -6.48 -1.25
N ILE A 313 -27.80 -5.18 -1.10
CA ILE A 313 -26.52 -4.71 -0.56
C ILE A 313 -26.39 -5.24 0.88
N LYS A 314 -25.39 -6.09 1.11
CA LYS A 314 -25.20 -6.83 2.36
C LYS A 314 -23.83 -6.57 2.97
N ILE A 315 -23.76 -6.63 4.29
CA ILE A 315 -22.45 -6.72 4.96
C ILE A 315 -21.98 -8.17 4.80
N SER A 316 -20.74 -8.34 4.37
CA SER A 316 -20.14 -9.66 4.17
C SER A 316 -20.20 -10.49 5.44
N LYS A 317 -20.58 -11.76 5.30
CA LYS A 317 -20.62 -12.72 6.42
C LYS A 317 -19.22 -13.07 6.92
N THR A 318 -18.22 -12.98 6.04
CA THR A 318 -16.83 -13.33 6.34
C THR A 318 -16.02 -12.14 6.83
N SER A 319 -16.42 -10.91 6.48
CA SER A 319 -15.76 -9.69 6.95
C SER A 319 -16.78 -8.62 7.33
N ARG A 320 -16.80 -8.24 8.61
CA ARG A 320 -17.71 -7.19 9.12
C ARG A 320 -17.40 -5.79 8.57
N SER A 321 -16.22 -5.57 8.00
CA SER A 321 -15.81 -4.32 7.36
C SER A 321 -16.17 -4.25 5.88
N GLN A 322 -16.60 -5.36 5.27
CA GLN A 322 -16.82 -5.43 3.83
C GLN A 322 -18.30 -5.36 3.49
N LEU A 323 -18.63 -4.61 2.45
CA LEU A 323 -19.94 -4.61 1.80
C LEU A 323 -19.85 -5.42 0.51
N THR A 324 -20.80 -6.33 0.32
CA THR A 324 -21.08 -6.92 -0.98
C THR A 324 -22.18 -6.08 -1.62
N LEU A 325 -21.81 -5.32 -2.65
CA LEU A 325 -22.67 -4.38 -3.36
C LEU A 325 -23.52 -5.08 -4.43
N PHE A 326 -22.90 -6.07 -5.09
CA PHE A 326 -23.45 -6.91 -6.14
C PHE A 326 -22.64 -8.21 -6.19
N GLU A 327 -23.08 -9.24 -6.91
CA GLU A 327 -22.31 -10.47 -7.10
C GLU A 327 -20.89 -10.15 -7.63
N GLY A 328 -19.87 -10.64 -6.92
CA GLY A 328 -18.46 -10.37 -7.24
C GLY A 328 -17.99 -8.91 -7.02
N CYS A 329 -18.86 -8.02 -6.54
CA CYS A 329 -18.56 -6.60 -6.32
C CYS A 329 -18.48 -6.30 -4.83
N ASN A 330 -17.27 -6.31 -4.29
CA ASN A 330 -17.02 -6.10 -2.86
C ASN A 330 -16.30 -4.77 -2.61
N PHE A 331 -16.77 -4.03 -1.62
CA PHE A 331 -16.16 -2.80 -1.13
C PHE A 331 -15.71 -2.96 0.32
N ASP A 332 -14.41 -2.80 0.57
CA ASP A 332 -13.85 -2.93 1.91
C ASP A 332 -13.67 -1.58 2.60
N LEU A 333 -14.21 -1.50 3.82
CA LEU A 333 -14.12 -0.34 4.72
C LEU A 333 -13.13 -0.58 5.87
N MET A 334 -12.24 -1.59 5.81
CA MET A 334 -11.26 -1.86 6.88
C MET A 334 -10.50 -0.62 7.34
N SER A 335 -10.24 0.31 6.42
CA SER A 335 -9.50 1.54 6.70
C SER A 335 -10.36 2.80 6.66
N SER A 336 -11.69 2.65 6.66
CA SER A 336 -12.62 3.77 6.70
C SER A 336 -13.19 3.92 8.11
N ASP A 337 -13.35 5.17 8.54
CA ASP A 337 -14.12 5.45 9.75
C ASP A 337 -15.64 5.25 9.55
N VAL A 338 -16.09 5.17 8.29
CA VAL A 338 -17.50 4.95 7.96
C VAL A 338 -17.91 3.54 8.36
N LYS A 339 -18.90 3.45 9.25
CA LYS A 339 -19.42 2.16 9.70
C LYS A 339 -20.14 1.45 8.54
N PRO A 340 -19.80 0.19 8.22
CA PRO A 340 -20.41 -0.57 7.11
C PRO A 340 -21.93 -0.59 7.13
N LYS A 341 -22.54 -0.74 8.30
CA LYS A 341 -23.99 -0.69 8.45
C LYS A 341 -24.57 0.66 8.00
N LYS A 342 -23.96 1.77 8.44
CA LYS A 342 -24.42 3.12 8.04
C LYS A 342 -24.30 3.33 6.54
N LEU A 343 -23.17 2.95 5.93
CA LEU A 343 -23.00 3.08 4.48
C LEU A 343 -23.99 2.19 3.72
N ARG A 344 -24.21 0.95 4.16
CA ARG A 344 -25.23 0.06 3.59
C ARG A 344 -26.62 0.71 3.63
N ASP A 345 -27.02 1.21 4.79
CA ASP A 345 -28.36 1.82 4.98
C ASP A 345 -28.54 3.05 4.09
N LEU A 346 -27.49 3.89 3.91
CA LEU A 346 -27.49 4.99 2.94
C LEU A 346 -27.71 4.50 1.51
N LEU A 347 -26.89 3.54 1.05
CA LEU A 347 -26.96 3.03 -0.32
C LEU A 347 -28.31 2.35 -0.61
N VAL A 348 -28.85 1.58 0.33
CA VAL A 348 -30.19 0.97 0.21
C VAL A 348 -31.28 2.04 0.12
N GLY A 349 -31.19 3.10 0.92
CA GLY A 349 -32.11 4.24 0.84
C GLY A 349 -32.08 4.89 -0.54
N MET A 350 -30.89 5.11 -1.09
CA MET A 350 -30.69 5.66 -2.43
C MET A 350 -31.27 4.74 -3.53
N VAL A 351 -31.05 3.43 -3.44
CA VAL A 351 -31.60 2.44 -4.38
C VAL A 351 -33.13 2.43 -4.34
N ASN A 352 -33.74 2.52 -3.15
CA ASN A 352 -35.19 2.54 -3.00
C ASN A 352 -35.82 3.81 -3.57
N ILE A 353 -35.17 4.97 -3.44
CA ILE A 353 -35.60 6.20 -4.11
C ILE A 353 -35.54 6.01 -5.62
N TYR A 354 -34.44 5.46 -6.14
CA TYR A 354 -34.31 5.22 -7.58
C TYR A 354 -35.45 4.34 -8.11
N ARG A 355 -35.70 3.18 -7.47
CA ARG A 355 -36.81 2.26 -7.81
C ARG A 355 -38.20 2.89 -7.80
N LYS A 356 -38.40 3.92 -6.97
CA LYS A 356 -39.71 4.58 -6.82
C LYS A 356 -40.04 5.47 -8.01
N TYR A 357 -39.03 6.04 -8.65
CA TYR A 357 -39.19 7.11 -9.65
C TYR A 357 -38.69 6.75 -11.05
N MET A 358 -37.97 5.64 -11.20
CA MET A 358 -37.39 5.12 -12.44
C MET A 358 -37.81 3.68 -12.64
#